data_AF-A0A7K8JLH9-F1
#
_entry.id   AF-A0A7K8JLH9-F1
#
_cell.length_a   1.000
_cell.length_b   1.000
_cell.length_c   1.000
_cell.angle_alpha   90.00
_cell.angle_beta   90.00
_cell.angle_gamma   90.00
#
_symmetry.space_group_name_H-M   'P 1'
#
loop_
_entity.id
_entity.type
_entity.pdbx_description
1 polymer ?
#
loop_
_entity_poly.entity_id
_entity_poly.type
_entity_poly.pdbx_seq_one_letter_code
_entity_poly.pdbx_strand_id
1 'polypeptide(L)'
;PPPGDPPPVEAAFRRLRCQRVLARRDGVFRPAVVKQLRRGHELGVQFAGDRGVTFLEGSFLGGDPPAVVLDATPPAGALGVGTPVCARLDPAETLYRPGTVVEVSAKPPSYRVRFAPPPPAPPVWVPRSGLRLLRPPWPPLGAPDAPPDTEEDDEA
;
A
#
# COMPACT_ATOMS: atom_id res chain seq x y z
N PRO A 1 -13.84 -6.92 24.15
CA PRO A 1 -12.50 -6.29 24.15
C PRO A 1 -12.17 -5.69 25.52
N PRO A 2 -10.97 -5.94 26.08
CA PRO A 2 -10.55 -5.36 27.35
C PRO A 2 -10.44 -3.83 27.25
N PRO A 3 -10.64 -3.10 28.36
CA PRO A 3 -10.56 -1.64 28.39
C PRO A 3 -9.09 -1.21 28.43
N GLY A 4 -8.43 -1.11 27.28
CA GLY A 4 -7.04 -0.65 27.26
C GLY A 4 -6.35 -0.66 25.90
N ASP A 5 -6.75 -1.55 24.99
CA ASP A 5 -6.07 -1.64 23.69
C ASP A 5 -6.57 -0.56 22.73
N PRO A 6 -5.66 0.27 22.17
CA PRO A 6 -6.04 1.19 21.12
C PRO A 6 -6.56 0.37 19.93
N PRO A 7 -7.60 0.85 19.22
CA PRO A 7 -8.13 0.13 18.07
C PRO A 7 -7.00 -0.21 17.09
N PRO A 8 -7.01 -1.38 16.42
CA PRO A 8 -5.91 -1.84 15.56
C PRO A 8 -5.43 -0.81 14.53
N VAL A 9 -6.34 0.05 14.08
CA VAL A 9 -6.09 1.17 13.18
C VAL A 9 -5.23 2.27 13.82
N GLU A 10 -5.45 2.61 15.09
CA GLU A 10 -4.62 3.58 15.83
C GLU A 10 -3.22 3.04 16.07
N ALA A 11 -3.08 1.77 16.44
CA ALA A 11 -1.77 1.12 16.59
C ALA A 11 -1.01 1.10 15.25
N ALA A 12 -1.68 0.74 14.15
CA ALA A 12 -1.11 0.81 12.81
C ALA A 12 -0.72 2.25 12.43
N PHE A 13 -1.56 3.25 12.71
CA PHE A 13 -1.23 4.64 12.48
C PHE A 13 0.01 5.08 13.26
N ARG A 14 0.15 4.72 14.53
CA ARG A 14 1.33 5.06 15.33
C ARG A 14 2.62 4.54 14.68
N ARG A 15 2.58 3.33 14.13
CA ARG A 15 3.72 2.75 13.38
C ARG A 15 4.00 3.50 12.07
N LEU A 16 2.96 3.92 11.37
CA LEU A 16 3.04 4.58 10.07
C LEU A 16 3.21 6.10 10.15
N ARG A 17 3.09 6.70 11.34
CA ARG A 17 3.20 8.14 11.53
C ARG A 17 4.54 8.62 11.00
N CYS A 18 4.52 9.68 10.21
CA CYS A 18 5.69 10.22 9.52
C CYS A 18 6.34 9.29 8.48
N GLN A 19 5.73 8.15 8.14
CA GLN A 19 6.18 7.31 7.03
C GLN A 19 5.68 7.81 5.68
N ARG A 20 6.45 7.50 4.64
CA ARG A 20 6.09 7.74 3.24
C ARG A 20 5.12 6.65 2.78
N VAL A 21 4.03 7.09 2.19
CA VAL A 21 2.97 6.25 1.62
C VAL A 21 2.62 6.78 0.24
N LEU A 22 1.93 5.98 -0.56
CA LEU A 22 1.25 6.47 -1.74
C LEU A 22 -0.23 6.60 -1.42
N ALA A 23 -0.77 7.81 -1.53
CA ALA A 23 -2.19 8.08 -1.35
C ALA A 23 -2.88 8.24 -2.71
N ARG A 24 -4.04 7.61 -2.86
CA ARG A 24 -4.89 7.66 -4.06
C ARG A 24 -5.65 8.98 -4.10
N ARG A 25 -5.52 9.69 -5.20
CA ARG A 25 -6.23 10.94 -5.51
C ARG A 25 -6.54 10.94 -7.02
N ASP A 26 -7.80 11.15 -7.38
CA ASP A 26 -8.25 11.18 -8.79
C ASP A 26 -7.86 9.93 -9.60
N GLY A 27 -7.88 8.75 -8.96
CA GLY A 27 -7.54 7.48 -9.60
C GLY A 27 -6.05 7.20 -9.77
N VAL A 28 -5.17 8.10 -9.34
CA VAL A 28 -3.71 7.93 -9.34
C VAL A 28 -3.15 7.94 -7.91
N PHE A 29 -2.05 7.23 -7.71
CA PHE A 29 -1.34 7.18 -6.43
C PHE A 29 -0.18 8.17 -6.46
N ARG A 30 -0.12 9.05 -5.46
CA ARG A 30 0.90 10.08 -5.33
C ARG A 30 1.67 9.92 -4.01
N PRO A 31 2.98 10.23 -3.98
CA PRO A 31 3.74 10.24 -2.73
C PRO A 31 3.14 11.19 -1.71
N ALA A 32 2.95 10.68 -0.51
CA ALA A 32 2.45 11.44 0.63
C ALA A 32 3.10 10.95 1.93
N VAL A 33 2.98 11.74 2.98
CA VAL A 33 3.45 11.40 4.33
C VAL A 33 2.25 11.35 5.26
N VAL A 34 2.15 10.30 6.05
CA VAL A 34 1.10 10.18 7.07
C VAL A 34 1.38 11.18 8.19
N LYS A 35 0.42 12.06 8.48
CA LYS A 35 0.56 13.11 9.51
C LYS A 35 -0.38 12.93 10.68
N GLN A 36 -1.66 12.70 10.42
CA GLN A 36 -2.71 12.76 11.44
C GLN A 36 -3.76 11.67 11.22
N LEU A 37 -4.41 11.26 12.30
CA LEU A 37 -5.60 10.40 12.30
C LEU A 37 -6.66 11.11 13.15
N ARG A 38 -7.84 11.36 12.58
CA ARG A 38 -8.95 12.00 13.30
C ARG A 38 -9.89 10.96 13.92
N ARG A 39 -10.69 11.41 14.91
CA ARG A 39 -11.66 10.62 15.70
C ARG A 39 -12.83 9.99 14.91
N GLY A 40 -12.78 10.01 13.58
CA GLY A 40 -13.75 9.36 12.67
C GLY A 40 -13.11 8.42 11.65
N HIS A 41 -11.90 7.92 11.94
CA HIS A 41 -11.09 7.15 10.97
C HIS A 41 -10.88 7.93 9.66
N GLU A 42 -10.46 9.19 9.77
CA GLU A 42 -9.99 9.97 8.63
C GLU A 42 -8.47 10.08 8.70
N LEU A 43 -7.79 9.64 7.64
CA LEU A 43 -6.34 9.69 7.58
C LEU A 43 -5.89 11.00 6.93
N GLY A 44 -5.21 11.83 7.70
CA GLY A 44 -4.53 13.03 7.25
C GLY A 44 -3.17 12.69 6.67
N VAL A 45 -3.02 12.88 5.36
CA VAL A 45 -1.77 12.72 4.62
C VAL A 45 -1.34 14.05 4.02
N GLN A 46 -0.04 14.29 3.96
CA GLN A 46 0.54 15.45 3.26
C GLN A 46 1.17 14.97 1.96
N PHE A 47 0.63 15.36 0.81
CA PHE A 47 1.22 15.04 -0.49
C PHE A 47 2.57 15.75 -0.67
N ALA A 48 3.47 15.13 -1.44
CA ALA A 48 4.73 15.75 -1.80
C ALA A 48 4.47 17.03 -2.63
N GLY A 49 4.96 18.17 -2.14
CA GLY A 49 4.73 19.49 -2.75
C GLY A 49 3.58 20.28 -2.10
N ASP A 50 2.70 19.63 -1.34
CA ASP A 50 1.60 20.32 -0.65
C ASP A 50 2.05 20.87 0.70
N ARG A 51 1.61 22.08 1.05
CA ARG A 51 1.83 22.68 2.38
C ARG A 51 0.81 22.21 3.42
N GLY A 52 -0.35 21.72 2.97
CA GLY A 52 -1.47 21.31 3.82
C GLY A 52 -1.57 19.79 4.00
N VAL A 53 -2.32 19.39 5.02
CA VAL A 53 -2.73 18.00 5.23
C VAL A 53 -4.06 17.79 4.50
N THR A 54 -4.12 16.81 3.61
CA THR A 54 -5.35 16.33 2.98
C THR A 54 -5.90 15.17 3.81
N PHE A 55 -7.19 15.23 4.16
CA PHE A 55 -7.87 14.15 4.86
C PHE A 55 -8.54 13.22 3.84
N LEU A 56 -8.23 11.93 3.91
CA LEU A 56 -8.88 10.89 3.11
C LEU A 56 -10.11 10.42 3.87
N GLU A 57 -11.29 10.75 3.36
CA GLU A 57 -12.58 10.41 3.98
C GLU A 57 -12.92 8.92 3.78
N GLY A 58 -13.29 8.25 4.87
CA GLY A 58 -14.23 7.12 4.93
C GLY A 58 -13.90 5.78 4.23
N SER A 59 -12.87 5.69 3.38
CA SER A 59 -12.66 4.48 2.56
C SER A 59 -11.22 3.96 2.52
N PHE A 60 -10.32 4.49 3.37
CA PHE A 60 -8.98 3.90 3.43
C PHE A 60 -9.02 2.47 3.96
N LEU A 61 -9.85 2.17 4.95
CA LEU A 61 -9.89 0.84 5.58
C LEU A 61 -10.45 -0.30 4.70
N GLY A 62 -11.21 -0.01 3.64
CA GLY A 62 -11.96 -1.04 2.89
C GLY A 62 -12.14 -0.80 1.39
N GLY A 63 -11.48 0.20 0.80
CA GLY A 63 -11.53 0.41 -0.65
C GLY A 63 -10.76 -0.66 -1.43
N ASP A 64 -11.34 -1.14 -2.54
CA ASP A 64 -10.63 -1.90 -3.57
C ASP A 64 -10.65 -1.11 -4.90
N PRO A 65 -9.51 -0.61 -5.40
CA PRO A 65 -8.19 -0.68 -4.79
C PRO A 65 -8.04 0.25 -3.56
N PRO A 66 -7.13 -0.08 -2.62
CA PRO A 66 -6.95 0.64 -1.36
C PRO A 66 -6.61 2.12 -1.59
N ALA A 67 -7.10 2.99 -0.72
CA ALA A 67 -6.83 4.42 -0.84
C ALA A 67 -5.37 4.79 -0.48
N VAL A 68 -4.67 3.95 0.31
CA VAL A 68 -3.27 4.17 0.68
C VAL A 68 -2.50 2.86 0.59
N VAL A 69 -1.28 2.93 0.09
CA VAL A 69 -0.34 1.82 0.03
C VAL A 69 1.03 2.25 0.54
N LEU A 70 1.89 1.30 0.93
CA LEU A 70 3.25 1.61 1.33
C LEU A 70 4.11 2.05 0.14
N ASP A 71 4.89 3.13 0.31
CA ASP A 71 5.93 3.53 -0.65
C ASP A 71 7.22 2.73 -0.40
N ALA A 72 7.12 1.40 -0.41
CA ALA A 72 8.22 0.48 -0.24
C ALA A 72 8.37 -0.46 -1.45
N THR A 73 9.62 -0.65 -1.91
CA THR A 73 9.90 -1.60 -3.00
C THR A 73 9.63 -3.02 -2.53
N PRO A 74 8.77 -3.80 -3.21
CA PRO A 74 8.46 -5.16 -2.79
C PRO A 74 9.68 -6.10 -2.86
N PRO A 75 9.73 -7.12 -2.00
CA PRO A 75 10.64 -8.25 -2.18
C PRO A 75 10.26 -9.03 -3.46
N ALA A 76 11.24 -9.63 -4.13
CA ALA A 76 11.01 -10.33 -5.39
C ALA A 76 10.00 -11.49 -5.25
N GLY A 77 10.03 -12.22 -4.13
CA GLY A 77 9.07 -13.29 -3.84
C GLY A 77 7.62 -12.84 -3.66
N ALA A 78 7.37 -11.54 -3.45
CA ALA A 78 6.02 -11.00 -3.39
C ALA A 78 5.48 -10.54 -4.75
N LEU A 79 6.27 -10.65 -5.83
CA LEU A 79 5.91 -10.23 -7.18
C LEU A 79 5.85 -11.44 -8.12
N GLY A 80 4.64 -11.89 -8.41
CA GLY A 80 4.35 -12.92 -9.41
C GLY A 80 3.24 -12.49 -10.36
N VAL A 81 3.01 -13.28 -11.41
CA VAL A 81 1.87 -13.09 -12.31
C VAL A 81 0.56 -13.13 -11.49
N GLY A 82 -0.36 -12.21 -11.77
CA GLY A 82 -1.59 -12.02 -11.02
C GLY A 82 -1.48 -11.09 -9.80
N THR A 83 -0.25 -10.68 -9.41
CA THR A 83 -0.07 -9.82 -8.24
C THR A 83 -0.61 -8.41 -8.52
N PRO A 84 -1.50 -7.86 -7.67
CA PRO A 84 -1.96 -6.48 -7.78
C PRO A 84 -0.88 -5.51 -7.27
N VAL A 85 -0.52 -4.54 -8.10
CA VAL A 85 0.58 -3.60 -7.85
C VAL A 85 0.19 -2.18 -8.23
N CYS A 86 0.86 -1.21 -7.60
CA CYS A 86 0.96 0.16 -8.07
C CYS A 86 2.25 0.27 -8.88
N ALA A 87 2.14 0.58 -10.18
CA ALA A 87 3.30 0.75 -11.05
C ALA A 87 3.48 2.22 -11.42
N ARG A 88 4.75 2.68 -11.36
CA ARG A 88 5.12 4.04 -11.73
C ARG A 88 4.99 4.23 -13.24
N LEU A 89 4.21 5.24 -13.65
CA LEU A 89 4.01 5.55 -15.07
C LEU A 89 5.21 6.28 -15.68
N ASP A 90 5.70 7.30 -14.97
CA ASP A 90 6.79 8.14 -15.43
C ASP A 90 7.87 8.22 -14.33
N PRO A 91 9.15 7.99 -14.67
CA PRO A 91 10.27 8.25 -13.77
C PRO A 91 10.30 9.68 -13.20
N ALA A 92 9.84 10.68 -13.95
CA ALA A 92 9.86 12.10 -13.60
C ALA A 92 8.68 12.54 -12.72
N GLU A 93 7.48 12.03 -12.97
CA GLU A 93 6.26 12.56 -12.33
C GLU A 93 5.95 11.90 -10.96
N THR A 94 6.66 10.83 -10.60
CA THR A 94 6.43 10.05 -9.36
C THR A 94 4.98 9.56 -9.19
N LEU A 95 4.22 9.45 -10.28
CA LEU A 95 2.84 9.00 -10.30
C LEU A 95 2.77 7.49 -10.46
N TYR A 96 1.91 6.85 -9.67
CA TYR A 96 1.67 5.42 -9.71
C TYR A 96 0.23 5.12 -10.11
N ARG A 97 0.02 4.05 -10.88
CA ARG A 97 -1.31 3.56 -11.22
C ARG A 97 -1.51 2.11 -10.79
N PRO A 98 -2.73 1.76 -10.36
CA PRO A 98 -3.05 0.37 -10.05
C PRO A 98 -3.01 -0.48 -11.33
N GLY A 99 -2.49 -1.68 -11.20
CA GLY A 99 -2.42 -2.66 -12.26
C GLY A 99 -2.12 -4.05 -11.71
N THR A 100 -1.98 -5.00 -12.62
CA THR A 100 -1.70 -6.39 -12.31
C THR A 100 -0.48 -6.84 -13.08
N VAL A 101 0.43 -7.53 -12.40
CA VAL A 101 1.58 -8.18 -13.06
C VAL A 101 1.06 -9.29 -13.98
N VAL A 102 1.44 -9.26 -15.25
CA VAL A 102 1.03 -10.25 -16.25
C VAL A 102 2.17 -11.14 -16.70
N GLU A 103 3.40 -10.67 -16.53
CA GLU A 103 4.62 -11.35 -16.97
C GLU A 103 5.79 -10.93 -16.08
N VAL A 104 6.75 -11.83 -15.87
CA VAL A 104 7.96 -11.57 -15.09
C VAL A 104 9.17 -12.00 -15.91
N SER A 105 10.11 -11.09 -16.10
CA SER A 105 11.42 -11.38 -16.68
C SER A 105 12.48 -11.40 -15.59
N ALA A 106 13.33 -12.43 -15.59
CA ALA A 106 14.39 -12.60 -14.59
C ALA A 106 15.71 -11.89 -14.96
N LYS A 107 15.90 -11.50 -16.23
CA LYS A 107 17.19 -11.01 -16.74
C LYS A 107 16.99 -9.83 -17.73
N PRO A 108 17.04 -8.56 -17.27
CA PRO A 108 17.06 -8.11 -15.88
C PRO A 108 15.69 -8.27 -15.20
N PRO A 109 15.62 -8.30 -13.84
CA PRO A 109 14.36 -8.36 -13.11
C PRO A 109 13.39 -7.25 -13.50
N SER A 110 12.35 -7.59 -14.27
CA SER A 110 11.36 -6.66 -14.82
C SER A 110 9.99 -7.31 -14.83
N TYR A 111 8.96 -6.49 -14.67
CA TYR A 111 7.60 -6.95 -14.49
C TYR A 111 6.71 -6.25 -15.49
N ARG A 112 5.96 -7.02 -16.26
CA ARG A 112 5.00 -6.46 -17.21
C ARG A 112 3.70 -6.22 -16.48
N VAL A 113 3.23 -4.98 -16.46
CA VAL A 113 2.04 -4.58 -15.70
C VAL A 113 0.94 -4.15 -16.65
N ARG A 114 -0.24 -4.76 -16.49
CA ARG A 114 -1.47 -4.34 -17.14
C ARG A 114 -2.22 -3.40 -16.21
N PHE A 115 -2.35 -2.14 -16.60
CA PHE A 115 -3.08 -1.14 -15.81
C PHE A 115 -4.59 -1.39 -15.87
N ALA A 116 -5.28 -1.08 -14.77
CA ALA A 116 -6.74 -1.12 -14.74
C ALA A 116 -7.34 -0.06 -15.70
N PRO A 117 -8.35 -0.40 -16.53
CA PRO A 117 -8.97 0.54 -17.46
C PRO A 117 -9.81 1.63 -16.75
N PRO A 118 -10.23 2.73 -17.44
CA PRO A 118 -9.97 3.09 -18.85
C PRO A 118 -9.02 4.30 -19.03
N PRO A 119 -8.38 4.46 -20.22
CA PRO A 119 -8.42 3.55 -21.38
C PRO A 119 -7.49 2.32 -21.23
N PRO A 120 -7.74 1.23 -21.98
CA PRO A 120 -6.85 0.06 -22.01
C PRO A 120 -5.50 0.43 -22.61
N ALA A 121 -4.49 0.58 -21.75
CA ALA A 121 -3.11 0.80 -22.17
C ALA A 121 -2.41 -0.55 -22.40
N PRO A 122 -1.49 -0.66 -23.37
CA PRO A 122 -0.66 -1.85 -23.52
C PRO A 122 0.11 -2.11 -22.21
N PRO A 123 0.30 -3.38 -21.81
CA PRO A 123 1.09 -3.68 -20.62
C PRO A 123 2.52 -3.18 -20.75
N VAL A 124 3.00 -2.49 -19.71
CA VAL A 124 4.32 -1.84 -19.71
C VAL A 124 5.31 -2.64 -18.86
N TRP A 125 6.55 -2.74 -19.31
CA TRP A 125 7.64 -3.29 -18.51
C TRP A 125 8.16 -2.27 -17.51
N VAL A 126 8.15 -2.64 -16.23
CA VAL A 126 8.55 -1.77 -15.14
C VAL A 126 9.59 -2.51 -14.28
N PRO A 127 10.71 -1.86 -13.90
CA PRO A 127 11.67 -2.44 -12.98
C PRO A 127 11.04 -2.58 -11.59
N ARG A 128 11.58 -3.50 -10.77
CA ARG A 128 11.09 -3.72 -9.39
C ARG A 128 11.01 -2.43 -8.56
N SER A 129 11.96 -1.52 -8.73
CA SER A 129 12.01 -0.23 -8.04
C SER A 129 10.84 0.71 -8.36
N GLY A 130 10.17 0.51 -9.50
CA GLY A 130 8.97 1.25 -9.91
C GLY A 130 7.66 0.61 -9.48
N LEU A 131 7.70 -0.50 -8.72
CA LEU A 131 6.51 -1.20 -8.25
C LEU A 131 6.31 -0.99 -6.75
N ARG A 132 5.05 -0.94 -6.32
CA ARG A 132 4.60 -1.04 -4.92
C ARG A 132 3.49 -2.08 -4.84
N LEU A 133 3.38 -2.77 -3.71
CA LEU A 133 2.27 -3.70 -3.50
C LEU A 133 0.97 -2.90 -3.36
N LEU A 134 -0.06 -3.32 -4.08
CA LEU A 134 -1.40 -2.73 -3.95
C LEU A 134 -2.08 -3.32 -2.72
N ARG A 135 -1.53 -3.01 -1.54
CA ARG A 135 -2.00 -3.50 -0.25
C ARG A 135 -2.09 -2.36 0.76
N PRO A 136 -3.15 -2.35 1.58
CA PRO A 136 -3.24 -1.40 2.67
C PRO A 136 -2.09 -1.61 3.67
N PRO A 137 -1.55 -0.52 4.27
CA PRO A 137 -0.52 -0.61 5.29
C PRO A 137 -1.05 -0.96 6.69
N TRP A 138 -2.37 -0.96 6.89
CA TRP A 138 -3.05 -1.39 8.11
C TRP A 138 -3.39 -2.88 8.07
N PRO A 139 -3.53 -3.54 9.23
CA PRO A 139 -3.99 -4.91 9.29
C PRO A 139 -5.38 -5.04 8.64
N PRO A 140 -5.72 -6.19 8.03
CA PRO A 140 -7.07 -6.44 7.56
C PRO A 140 -8.04 -6.28 8.74
N LEU A 141 -9.15 -5.55 8.54
CA LEU A 141 -10.22 -5.52 9.54
C LEU A 141 -10.71 -6.96 9.74
N GLY A 142 -10.41 -7.55 10.90
CA GLY A 142 -10.84 -8.91 11.24
C GLY A 142 -9.76 -9.99 11.18
N ALA A 143 -8.47 -9.66 11.06
CA ALA A 143 -7.44 -10.61 11.43
C ALA A 143 -7.45 -10.73 12.98
N PRO A 144 -7.79 -11.89 13.57
CA PRO A 144 -7.49 -12.13 14.98
C PRO A 144 -5.98 -11.98 15.15
N ASP A 145 -5.56 -11.35 16.24
CA ASP A 145 -4.17 -11.32 16.67
C ASP A 145 -3.59 -12.73 16.47
N ALA A 146 -2.63 -12.86 15.55
CA ALA A 146 -1.88 -14.10 15.45
C ALA A 146 -1.26 -14.33 16.84
N PRO A 147 -1.52 -15.49 17.49
CA PRO A 147 -0.97 -15.73 18.81
C PRO A 147 0.56 -15.68 18.71
N PRO A 148 1.25 -15.21 19.77
CA PRO A 148 2.69 -15.33 19.82
C PRO A 148 3.05 -16.81 19.68
N ASP A 149 3.98 -17.10 18.76
CA ASP A 149 4.64 -18.39 18.67
C ASP A 149 5.04 -18.81 20.09
N THR A 150 4.30 -19.76 20.65
CA THR A 150 4.71 -20.40 21.89
C THR A 150 5.64 -21.51 21.44
N GLU A 151 6.91 -21.14 21.28
CA GLU A 151 8.01 -22.08 21.47
C GLU A 151 7.89 -22.61 22.90
N GLU A 152 7.43 -23.85 23.05
CA GLU A 152 7.73 -24.64 24.24
C GLU A 152 7.89 -26.10 23.80
N ASP A 153 9.15 -26.53 23.83
CA ASP A 153 9.60 -27.90 24.00
C ASP A 153 8.68 -28.69 24.95
N ASP A 154 8.40 -29.96 24.66
CA ASP A 154 9.17 -31.05 25.27
C ASP A 154 8.74 -32.42 24.74
N GLU A 155 9.74 -33.29 24.75
CA GLU A 155 9.78 -34.68 24.34
C GLU A 155 9.46 -35.55 25.57
N ALA A 156 8.47 -36.45 25.48
CA ALA A 156 8.43 -37.77 26.16
C ALA A 156 7.13 -38.53 25.85
#